data_AF-A0A0E3W3F7-F1
#
_entry.id   AF-A0A0E3W3F7-F1
#
_cell.length_a   1.000
_cell.length_b   1.000
_cell.length_c   1.000
_cell.angle_alpha   90.00
_cell.angle_beta   90.00
_cell.angle_gamma   90.00
#
_symmetry.space_group_name_H-M   'P 1'
#
loop_
_entity.id
_entity.type
_entity.pdbx_description
1 polymer ?
#
loop_
_entity_poly.entity_id
_entity_poly.type
_entity_poly.pdbx_seq_one_letter_code
_entity_poly.pdbx_strand_id
1 'polypeptide(L)' 'MNELLSLIGNVGFPIAVSIYLLIRVENKLGDLAWAIGELREAIITLPHDKYWPKAHSQSSY' A
#
# COMPACT_ATOMS: atom_id res chain seq x y z
N MET A 1 -22.52 -25.04 31.62
CA MET A 1 -22.58 -23.65 31.08
C MET A 1 -21.28 -22.87 31.29
N ASN A 2 -20.66 -22.89 32.47
CA ASN A 2 -19.44 -22.10 32.74
C ASN A 2 -18.22 -22.45 31.87
N GLU A 3 -18.00 -23.72 31.54
CA GLU A 3 -16.90 -24.13 30.64
C GLU A 3 -17.09 -23.61 29.21
N LEU A 4 -18.32 -23.62 28.69
CA LEU A 4 -18.64 -23.09 27.37
C LEU A 4 -18.36 -21.58 27.31
N LEU A 5 -18.76 -20.84 28.35
CA LEU A 5 -18.48 -19.40 28.46
C LEU A 5 -16.98 -19.12 28.60
N SER A 6 -16.25 -19.91 29.38
CA SER A 6 -14.79 -19.81 29.52
C SER A 6 -14.07 -20.07 28.18
N LEU A 7 -14.51 -21.08 27.44
CA LEU A 7 -13.96 -21.40 26.12
C LEU A 7 -14.19 -20.23 25.15
N ILE A 8 -15.41 -19.69 25.09
CA ILE A 8 -15.75 -18.53 24.27
C ILE A 8 -14.93 -17.30 24.68
N GLY A 9 -14.72 -17.06 25.98
CA GLY A 9 -13.89 -15.95 26.45
C GLY A 9 -12.42 -16.08 26.05
N ASN A 10 -11.85 -17.27 26.23
CA ASN A 10 -10.43 -17.52 26.00
C ASN A 10 -10.04 -17.59 24.52
N VAL A 11 -10.96 -18.01 23.63
CA VAL A 11 -10.69 -18.07 22.18
C VAL A 11 -11.37 -16.94 21.41
N GLY A 12 -12.55 -16.48 21.85
CA GLY A 12 -13.33 -15.46 21.16
C GLY A 12 -12.65 -14.09 21.19
N PHE A 13 -11.99 -13.71 22.29
CA PHE A 13 -11.25 -12.45 22.34
C PHE A 13 -10.04 -12.44 21.38
N PRO A 14 -9.11 -13.41 21.41
CA PRO A 14 -8.03 -13.48 20.42
C PRO A 14 -8.52 -13.57 18.98
N ILE A 15 -9.61 -14.28 18.72
CA ILE A 15 -10.21 -14.39 17.38
C ILE A 15 -10.73 -13.03 16.91
N ALA A 16 -11.51 -12.33 17.73
CA ALA A 16 -12.06 -11.02 17.37
C ALA A 16 -10.95 -10.00 17.09
N VAL A 17 -9.90 -9.99 17.94
CA VAL A 17 -8.71 -9.17 17.71
C VAL A 17 -8.02 -9.55 16.41
N SER A 18 -7.83 -10.84 16.14
CA SER A 18 -7.21 -11.31 14.90
C SER A 18 -8.00 -10.89 13.67
N ILE A 19 -9.32 -11.04 13.67
CA ILE A 19 -10.19 -10.61 12.57
C ILE A 19 -10.06 -9.09 12.36
N TYR A 20 -10.14 -8.30 13.43
CA TYR A 20 -9.95 -6.85 13.34
C TYR A 20 -8.60 -6.48 12.74
N LEU A 21 -7.53 -7.15 13.17
CA LEU A 21 -6.18 -6.92 12.66
C LEU A 21 -6.05 -7.33 11.20
N LEU A 22 -6.63 -8.46 10.80
CA LEU A 22 -6.62 -8.92 9.41
C LEU A 22 -7.29 -7.90 8.49
N ILE A 23 -8.50 -7.44 8.84
CA ILE A 23 -9.21 -6.39 8.08
C ILE A 23 -8.36 -5.11 8.01
N ARG A 24 -7.73 -4.71 9.12
CA ARG A 24 -6.88 -3.52 9.16
C ARG A 24 -5.64 -3.67 8.26
N VAL A 25 -5.03 -4.85 8.21
CA VAL A 25 -3.86 -5.13 7.36
C VAL A 25 -4.27 -5.16 5.88
N GLU A 26 -5.39 -5.80 5.55
CA GLU A 26 -5.94 -5.82 4.19
C GLU A 26 -6.14 -4.40 3.64
N ASN A 27 -6.75 -3.52 4.43
CA ASN A 27 -6.93 -2.11 4.05
C ASN A 27 -5.58 -1.42 3.79
N LYS A 28 -4.59 -1.61 4.67
CA LYS A 28 -3.25 -1.02 4.48
C LYS A 28 -2.52 -1.55 3.26
N LEU A 29 -2.72 -2.81 2.89
CA LEU A 29 -2.17 -3.38 1.67
C LEU A 29 -2.83 -2.77 0.43
N GLY A 30 -4.14 -2.51 0.49
CA GLY A 30 -4.85 -1.75 -0.55
C GLY A 30 -4.29 -0.35 -0.73
N ASP A 31 -4.13 0.40 0.37
CA ASP A 31 -3.55 1.75 0.35
C ASP A 31 -2.13 1.75 -0.24
N LEU A 32 -1.32 0.76 0.13
CA LEU A 32 0.04 0.61 -0.39
C LEU A 32 0.05 0.34 -1.89
N ALA A 33 -0.83 -0.56 -2.37
CA ALA A 33 -0.94 -0.86 -3.79
C ALA A 33 -1.34 0.38 -4.60
N TRP A 34 -2.26 1.19 -4.06
CA TRP A 34 -2.67 2.45 -4.67
C TRP A 34 -1.52 3.47 -4.73
N ALA A 35 -0.79 3.67 -3.63
CA ALA A 35 0.35 4.57 -3.57
C ALA A 35 1.47 4.18 -4.55
N ILE A 36 1.70 2.87 -4.75
CA ILE A 36 2.65 2.37 -5.77
C ILE A 36 2.16 2.72 -7.18
N GLY A 37 0.85 2.62 -7.43
CA GLY A 37 0.22 3.00 -8.69
C GLY A 37 0.41 4.49 -9.01
N GLU A 38 0.14 5.36 -8.03
CA GLU A 38 0.36 6.80 -8.16
C GLU A 38 1.83 7.13 -8.40
N LEU A 39 2.75 6.51 -7.65
CA LEU A 39 4.18 6.73 -7.85
C LEU A 39 4.62 6.34 -9.27
N ARG A 40 4.14 5.19 -9.77
CA ARG A 40 4.39 4.75 -11.14
C ARG A 40 3.89 5.79 -12.15
N GLU A 41 2.67 6.30 -11.97
CA GLU A 41 2.09 7.30 -12.86
C GLU A 41 2.87 8.61 -12.83
N ALA A 42 3.25 9.09 -11.63
CA ALA A 42 4.09 10.27 -11.47
C ALA A 42 5.41 10.11 -12.24
N ILE A 43 6.06 8.95 -12.15
CA ILE A 43 7.32 8.69 -12.87
C ILE A 43 7.12 8.71 -14.39
N ILE A 44 6.03 8.12 -14.91
CA ILE A 44 5.76 8.05 -16.35
C ILE A 44 5.34 9.40 -16.91
N THR A 45 4.66 10.23 -16.12
CA THR A 45 4.16 11.55 -16.52
C THR A 45 5.16 12.68 -16.30
N LEU A 46 6.30 12.41 -15.64
CA LEU A 46 7.35 13.40 -15.47
C LEU A 46 7.81 13.92 -16.84
N PRO A 47 7.76 15.26 -17.07
CA PRO A 47 8.16 15.84 -18.34
C PRO A 47 9.68 15.71 -18.52
N HIS A 48 10.08 14.73 -19.32
CA HIS A 48 11.48 14.40 -19.63
C HIS A 48 12.26 15.64 -20.10
N ASP A 49 11.64 16.48 -20.92
CA ASP A 49 12.31 17.61 -21.58
C ASP A 49 12.61 18.78 -20.61
N LYS A 50 11.91 18.86 -19.48
CA LYS A 50 12.10 19.92 -18.48
C LYS A 50 13.27 19.63 -17.53
N TYR A 51 13.51 18.35 -17.21
CA TYR A 51 14.47 17.94 -16.18
C TYR A 51 15.68 17.17 -16.74
N TRP A 52 15.58 16.64 -17.96
CA TRP A 52 16.71 16.14 -18.73
C TRP A 52 16.82 16.91 -20.04
N PRO A 53 17.28 18.18 -19.98
CA PRO A 53 17.52 18.95 -21.20
C PRO A 53 18.55 18.19 -22.03
N LYS A 54 18.15 17.77 -23.24
CA LYS A 54 19.06 17.12 -24.19
C LYS A 54 20.28 18.04 -24.32
N ALA A 55 21.46 17.52 -24.00
CA ALA A 55 22.71 18.22 -24.24
C ALA A 55 22.66 18.73 -25.68
N HIS A 56 22.88 20.03 -25.86
CA HIS A 56 22.78 20.73 -27.13
C HIS A 56 23.37 19.85 -28.25
N SER A 57 22.54 19.39 -29.18
CA SER A 57 23.02 18.93 -30.48
C SER A 57 23.46 20.17 -31.28
N GLN A 58 24.47 20.87 -30.77
CA GLN A 58 25.28 21.79 -31.54
C GLN A 58 26.33 20.94 -32.25
N SER A 59 25.96 20.48 -33.42
CA SER A 59 26.89 20.40 -34.54
C SER A 59 26.08 20.48 -35.82
N SER A 60 25.56 21.66 -36.09
CA SER A 60 25.50 22.14 -37.47
C SER A 60 26.92 22.49 -37.87
N TYR A 61 27.57 21.58 -38.59
CA TYR A 61 28.61 21.83 -39.57
C TYR A 61 28.56 20.71 -40.60
#